data_AF-A0A2N5UKM5-F1
#
_entry.id   AF-A0A2N5UKM5-F1
#
_cell.length_a   1.000
_cell.length_b   1.000
_cell.length_c   1.000
_cell.angle_alpha   90.00
_cell.angle_beta   90.00
_cell.angle_gamma   90.00
#
_symmetry.space_group_name_H-M   'P 1'
#
loop_
_entity.id
_entity.type
_entity.pdbx_description
1 polymer ?
#
loop_
_entity_poly.entity_id
_entity_poly.type
_entity_poly.pdbx_seq_one_letter_code
_entity_poly.pdbx_strand_id
1 'polypeptide(L)'
;MISFVLNRRDNAAQLENSLTFLACGVSNRVNQFLHYIGLASSNQTANKALKTLGQQAEEKISQKLSTENDKPIAPFLCIDDLDFEQCIHSKSQGKNSEMFHGTWGYIHQINRSLLSSVPPSDLTIDSYLAAMEKIPSLSVSPQMLIPSPEEEKHWILVLKNQIAKVLLQYIAKSANHHTTIPVTPPSIDQISNEPPDLRMLKLMIASDNSAQGISEVCTGIIQQSDLTEHNFFNQLQVINGDLATCSNVQSLRSQRIPSAHVEDRIENLLTLLGGLHTLWNIGLAIFGLHNRNTSDSRDSGAWRWLESLGIPLKKTLDKKDFTKMIQNMEKIHKASIVYCLMCVMKIQNRSLTDELMVLPSKELISIIDETYEAYFSAVAKSKATQSESPNTSNSSHSSDSSNDSNDSDVSDLPKQSKSANLSNLLLRLSDFATIIEGNQAMKAGDIGRLMNMWKRWSVIANGVPNL
;
A
#
# COMPACT_ATOMS: atom_id res chain seq x y z
N MET A 1 32.51 24.56 22.46
CA MET A 1 32.81 23.93 23.77
C MET A 1 32.42 24.78 24.97
N ILE A 2 32.84 26.04 25.09
CA ILE A 2 32.52 26.89 26.26
C ILE A 2 30.99 27.05 26.45
N SER A 3 30.23 27.28 25.38
CA SER A 3 28.76 27.33 25.44
C SER A 3 28.10 26.04 25.92
N PHE A 4 28.68 24.87 25.60
CA PHE A 4 28.15 23.54 25.97
C PHE A 4 28.23 23.29 27.48
N VAL A 5 29.31 23.75 28.11
CA VAL A 5 29.52 23.64 29.56
C VAL A 5 28.73 24.71 30.31
N LEU A 6 28.61 25.91 29.74
CA LEU A 6 28.03 27.07 30.42
C LEU A 6 26.50 27.14 30.35
N ASN A 7 25.83 26.56 29.34
CA ASN A 7 24.37 26.61 29.25
C ASN A 7 23.74 25.30 28.77
N ARG A 8 23.27 24.48 29.72
CA ARG A 8 22.61 23.20 29.41
C ARG A 8 21.30 23.36 28.62
N ARG A 9 20.68 24.54 28.61
CA ARG A 9 19.46 24.82 27.84
C ARG A 9 19.73 24.92 26.32
N ASP A 10 20.96 25.22 25.93
CA ASP A 10 21.35 25.36 24.52
C ASP A 10 21.83 24.03 23.89
N ASN A 11 21.82 22.93 24.66
CA ASN A 11 22.32 21.62 24.22
C ASN A 11 21.24 20.70 23.63
N ALA A 12 20.08 21.24 23.24
CA ALA A 12 18.95 20.46 22.74
C ALA A 12 19.34 19.62 21.51
N ALA A 13 20.02 20.23 20.54
CA ALA A 13 20.48 19.54 19.33
C ALA A 13 21.48 18.42 19.62
N GLN A 14 22.40 18.62 20.57
CA GLN A 14 23.36 17.59 20.99
C GLN A 14 22.68 16.44 21.72
N LEU A 15 21.61 16.71 22.47
CA LEU A 15 20.82 15.66 23.13
C LEU A 15 20.00 14.87 22.12
N GLU A 16 19.38 15.54 21.16
CA GLU A 16 18.66 14.91 20.04
C GLU A 16 19.59 14.02 19.22
N ASN A 17 20.75 14.55 18.80
CA ASN A 17 21.78 13.77 18.11
C ASN A 17 22.20 12.54 18.93
N SER A 18 22.43 12.70 20.24
CA SER A 18 22.80 11.57 21.10
C SER A 18 21.73 10.48 21.17
N LEU A 19 20.44 10.86 21.25
CA LEU A 19 19.34 9.89 21.25
C LEU A 19 19.26 9.16 19.90
N THR A 20 19.37 9.91 18.80
CA THR A 20 19.40 9.34 17.44
C THR A 20 20.58 8.40 17.26
N PHE A 21 21.79 8.80 17.64
CA PHE A 21 22.99 7.97 17.53
C PHE A 21 22.90 6.72 18.38
N LEU A 22 22.39 6.83 19.62
CA LEU A 22 22.16 5.68 20.48
C LEU A 22 21.16 4.70 19.84
N ALA A 23 20.04 5.20 19.31
CA ALA A 23 19.04 4.39 18.63
C ALA A 23 19.58 3.74 17.34
N CYS A 24 20.45 4.42 16.60
CA CYS A 24 21.12 3.90 15.41
C CYS A 24 22.30 2.95 15.72
N GLY A 25 22.55 2.60 16.99
CA GLY A 25 23.60 1.65 17.38
C GLY A 25 25.02 2.21 17.30
N VAL A 26 25.19 3.54 17.38
CA VAL A 26 26.52 4.16 17.40
C VAL A 26 27.32 3.69 18.62
N SER A 27 28.54 3.20 18.37
CA SER A 27 29.39 2.69 19.44
C SER A 27 29.78 3.77 20.47
N ASN A 28 30.06 3.34 21.71
CA ASN A 28 30.54 4.22 22.78
C ASN A 28 31.76 5.07 22.37
N ARG A 29 32.69 4.48 21.63
CA ARG A 29 33.90 5.16 21.15
C ARG A 29 33.57 6.30 20.19
N VAL A 30 32.66 6.06 19.25
CA VAL A 30 32.21 7.08 18.29
C VAL A 30 31.43 8.17 19.02
N ASN A 31 30.53 7.80 19.94
CA ASN A 31 29.79 8.79 20.72
C ASN A 31 30.71 9.65 21.60
N GLN A 32 31.78 9.09 22.18
CA GLN A 32 32.79 9.86 22.93
C GLN A 32 33.49 10.89 22.05
N PHE A 33 33.86 10.52 20.82
CA PHE A 33 34.45 11.47 19.87
C PHE A 33 33.46 12.58 19.50
N LEU A 34 32.22 12.23 19.14
CA LEU A 34 31.16 13.18 18.79
C LEU A 34 30.82 14.12 19.96
N HIS A 35 30.88 13.60 21.18
CA HIS A 35 30.73 14.39 22.39
C HIS A 35 31.89 15.36 22.59
N TYR A 36 33.13 14.91 22.37
CA TYR A 36 34.32 15.74 22.49
C TYR A 36 34.29 16.93 21.52
N ILE A 37 33.88 16.71 20.26
CA ILE A 37 33.76 17.79 19.27
C ILE A 37 32.45 18.61 19.41
N GLY A 38 31.60 18.28 20.39
CA GLY A 38 30.40 19.05 20.73
C GLY A 38 29.18 18.81 19.83
N LEU A 39 29.15 17.71 19.07
CA LEU A 39 28.02 17.31 18.22
C LEU A 39 26.99 16.45 18.95
N ALA A 40 27.39 15.81 20.05
CA ALA A 40 26.55 14.92 20.85
C ALA A 40 26.73 15.17 22.36
N SER A 41 25.75 14.77 23.14
CA SER A 41 25.87 14.60 24.59
C SER A 41 26.59 13.30 24.96
N SER A 42 26.95 13.17 26.24
CA SER A 42 27.52 11.93 26.77
C SER A 42 26.51 10.78 26.67
N ASN A 43 27.00 9.54 26.56
CA ASN A 43 26.11 8.38 26.51
C ASN A 43 25.28 8.24 27.81
N GLN A 44 25.85 8.62 28.95
CA GLN A 44 25.11 8.63 30.21
C GLN A 44 23.93 9.60 30.19
N THR A 45 24.12 10.78 29.57
CA THR A 45 23.04 11.76 29.37
C THR A 45 21.98 11.21 28.42
N ALA A 46 22.39 10.59 27.31
CA ALA A 46 21.48 9.97 26.34
C ALA A 46 20.60 8.89 27.00
N ASN A 47 21.18 7.98 27.78
CA ASN A 47 20.44 6.94 28.50
C ASN A 47 19.48 7.52 29.56
N LYS A 48 19.90 8.56 30.30
CA LYS A 48 19.01 9.25 31.25
C LYS A 48 17.81 9.88 30.53
N ALA A 49 18.05 10.55 29.41
CA ALA A 49 16.99 11.13 28.60
C ALA A 49 16.05 10.05 28.04
N LEU A 50 16.60 8.93 27.55
CA LEU A 50 15.81 7.80 27.07
C LEU A 50 14.92 7.22 28.18
N LYS A 51 15.45 7.08 29.41
CA LYS A 51 14.66 6.63 30.56
C LYS A 51 13.51 7.58 30.86
N THR A 52 13.76 8.90 30.87
CA THR A 52 12.71 9.91 31.08
C THR A 52 11.67 9.89 29.96
N LEU A 53 12.10 9.77 28.70
CA LEU A 53 11.19 9.62 27.55
C LEU A 53 10.37 8.33 27.64
N GLY A 54 10.96 7.24 28.13
CA GLY A 54 10.28 5.97 28.39
C GLY A 54 9.19 6.09 29.44
N GLN A 55 9.46 6.78 30.55
CA GLN A 55 8.45 7.04 31.59
C GLN A 55 7.29 7.90 31.08
N GLN A 56 7.61 9.01 30.40
CA GLN A 56 6.60 9.84 29.74
C GLN A 56 5.83 9.06 28.67
N ALA A 57 6.48 8.06 28.07
CA ALA A 57 5.87 7.25 27.04
C ALA A 57 4.84 6.28 27.58
N GLU A 58 5.16 5.64 28.70
CA GLU A 58 4.30 4.75 29.48
C GLU A 58 3.08 5.51 29.99
N GLU A 59 3.28 6.66 30.66
CA GLU A 59 2.18 7.52 31.14
C GLU A 59 1.19 7.90 30.02
N LYS A 60 1.71 8.23 28.82
CA LYS A 60 0.87 8.57 27.68
C LYS A 60 0.12 7.38 27.10
N ILE A 61 0.69 6.18 27.15
CA ILE A 61 -0.01 4.94 26.71
C ILE A 61 -1.17 4.67 27.66
N SER A 62 -0.91 4.66 28.97
CA SER A 62 -1.95 4.50 30.00
C SER A 62 -3.05 5.55 29.86
N GLN A 63 -2.71 6.83 29.67
CA GLN A 63 -3.69 7.90 29.49
C GLN A 63 -4.58 7.70 28.25
N LYS A 64 -4.01 7.23 27.13
CA LYS A 64 -4.78 7.02 25.89
C LYS A 64 -5.72 5.81 25.98
N LEU A 65 -5.28 4.74 26.63
CA LEU A 65 -6.04 3.50 26.81
C LEU A 65 -7.01 3.54 28.00
N SER A 66 -6.87 4.50 28.92
CA SER A 66 -7.72 4.62 30.10
C SER A 66 -9.22 4.73 29.76
N THR A 67 -10.03 3.99 30.54
CA THR A 67 -11.49 3.95 30.49
C THR A 67 -12.15 5.11 31.23
N GLU A 68 -11.40 5.93 31.98
CA GLU A 68 -11.94 7.00 32.84
C GLU A 68 -12.60 8.17 32.07
N ASN A 69 -12.53 8.18 30.74
CA ASN A 69 -12.93 9.30 29.89
C ASN A 69 -14.33 9.16 29.24
N ASP A 70 -15.20 8.26 29.70
CA ASP A 70 -16.53 8.00 29.10
C ASP A 70 -16.49 7.89 27.57
N LYS A 71 -15.40 7.31 27.03
CA LYS A 71 -15.26 7.17 25.58
C LYS A 71 -16.19 6.04 25.13
N PRO A 72 -17.04 6.26 24.11
CA PRO A 72 -17.98 5.24 23.66
C PRO A 72 -17.29 4.02 23.04
N ILE A 73 -16.04 4.16 22.58
CA ILE A 73 -15.24 3.10 21.98
C ILE A 73 -13.76 3.24 22.37
N ALA A 74 -13.05 2.11 22.46
CA ALA A 74 -11.61 2.09 22.65
C ALA A 74 -10.90 2.74 21.45
N PRO A 75 -9.69 3.32 21.65
CA PRO A 75 -8.89 3.73 20.50
C PRO A 75 -8.53 2.51 19.64
N PHE A 76 -8.25 2.73 18.37
CA PHE A 76 -7.91 1.62 17.48
C PHE A 76 -6.46 1.18 17.74
N LEU A 77 -6.24 -0.12 17.79
CA LEU A 77 -4.92 -0.71 17.95
C LEU A 77 -4.45 -1.18 16.59
N CYS A 78 -3.33 -0.66 16.09
CA CYS A 78 -2.69 -1.23 14.91
C CYS A 78 -1.50 -2.06 15.37
N ILE A 79 -1.46 -3.33 14.98
CA ILE A 79 -0.34 -4.23 15.27
C ILE A 79 0.19 -4.82 13.97
N ASP A 80 1.48 -5.08 13.95
CA ASP A 80 2.16 -5.71 12.82
C ASP A 80 3.39 -6.45 13.33
N ASP A 81 3.84 -7.44 12.57
CA ASP A 81 4.96 -8.28 12.96
C ASP A 81 6.30 -7.56 12.75
N LEU A 82 7.28 -7.88 13.59
CA LEU A 82 8.65 -7.42 13.50
C LEU A 82 9.60 -8.61 13.57
N ASP A 83 9.80 -9.23 12.42
CA ASP A 83 10.73 -10.33 12.25
C ASP A 83 12.07 -9.84 11.69
N PHE A 84 13.14 -10.05 12.43
CA PHE A 84 14.50 -9.82 11.94
C PHE A 84 15.49 -10.90 12.39
N GLU A 85 16.43 -11.24 11.52
CA GLU A 85 17.48 -12.19 11.82
C GLU A 85 18.62 -11.48 12.58
N GLN A 86 18.86 -11.90 13.82
CA GLN A 86 20.07 -11.55 14.53
C GLN A 86 21.23 -12.38 13.99
N CYS A 87 21.97 -11.82 13.04
CA CYS A 87 23.12 -12.47 12.44
C CYS A 87 24.36 -12.42 13.35
N ILE A 88 24.85 -13.58 13.79
CA ILE A 88 26.14 -13.69 14.46
C ILE A 88 27.24 -13.89 13.42
N HIS A 89 28.22 -12.97 13.37
CA HIS A 89 29.34 -13.00 12.41
C HIS A 89 30.24 -14.24 12.54
N SER A 90 30.43 -14.74 13.75
CA SER A 90 31.26 -15.92 14.02
C SER A 90 30.43 -16.99 14.72
N LYS A 91 29.89 -17.93 13.93
CA LYS A 91 29.11 -19.05 14.44
C LYS A 91 30.01 -19.98 15.26
N SER A 92 29.53 -20.43 16.42
CA SER A 92 30.16 -21.46 17.25
C SER A 92 29.09 -22.41 17.77
N GLN A 93 29.46 -23.54 18.37
CA GLN A 93 28.46 -24.40 19.04
C GLN A 93 27.72 -23.57 20.11
N GLY A 94 26.39 -23.51 20.01
CA GLY A 94 25.53 -22.69 20.87
C GLY A 94 25.46 -21.19 20.53
N LYS A 95 26.12 -20.72 19.46
CA LYS A 95 25.97 -19.35 18.94
C LYS A 95 25.64 -19.40 17.46
N ASN A 96 24.35 -19.41 17.16
CA ASN A 96 23.83 -19.37 15.81
C ASN A 96 23.12 -18.03 15.56
N SER A 97 22.90 -17.70 14.29
CA SER A 97 21.93 -16.66 13.98
C SER A 97 20.56 -17.11 14.48
N GLU A 98 19.80 -16.18 15.06
CA GLU A 98 18.47 -16.45 15.59
C GLU A 98 17.48 -15.48 14.97
N MET A 99 16.27 -15.96 14.68
CA MET A 99 15.18 -15.08 14.30
C MET A 99 14.60 -14.48 15.57
N PHE A 100 14.60 -13.16 15.63
CA PHE A 100 13.83 -12.44 16.62
C PHE A 100 12.41 -12.27 16.09
N HIS A 101 11.43 -12.63 16.92
CA HIS A 101 10.02 -12.44 16.67
C HIS A 101 9.47 -11.46 17.71
N GLY A 102 8.99 -10.32 17.25
CA GLY A 102 8.26 -9.39 18.08
C GLY A 102 7.08 -8.80 17.34
N THR A 103 6.18 -8.19 18.08
CA THR A 103 5.05 -7.45 17.53
C THR A 103 5.20 -6.00 17.96
N TRP A 104 5.17 -5.11 16.98
CA TRP A 104 5.12 -3.68 17.23
C TRP A 104 3.70 -3.19 16.95
N GLY A 105 3.39 -2.00 17.44
CA GLY A 105 2.07 -1.44 17.20
C GLY A 105 1.94 -0.01 17.67
N TYR A 106 0.80 0.57 17.37
CA TYR A 106 0.46 1.92 17.81
C TYR A 106 -1.03 2.04 18.10
N ILE A 107 -1.33 2.94 19.03
CA ILE A 107 -2.68 3.37 19.37
C ILE A 107 -3.03 4.53 18.44
N HIS A 108 -4.12 4.36 17.70
CA HIS A 108 -4.71 5.38 16.85
C HIS A 108 -5.91 5.98 17.57
N GLN A 109 -5.78 7.24 18.01
CA GLN A 109 -6.89 7.95 18.63
C GLN A 109 -7.87 8.43 17.55
N ILE A 110 -9.13 8.01 17.66
CA ILE A 110 -10.18 8.36 16.71
C ILE A 110 -10.35 9.89 16.70
N ASN A 111 -10.45 10.47 15.50
CA ASN A 111 -10.70 11.89 15.34
C ASN A 111 -12.02 12.27 16.04
N ARG A 112 -11.98 13.33 16.86
CA ARG A 112 -13.15 13.76 17.66
C ARG A 112 -14.34 14.18 16.81
N SER A 113 -14.11 14.82 15.65
CA SER A 113 -15.21 15.22 14.76
C SER A 113 -15.90 14.01 14.16
N LEU A 114 -15.12 13.00 13.72
CA LEU A 114 -15.65 11.74 13.21
C LEU A 114 -16.36 10.94 14.30
N LEU A 115 -15.83 10.91 15.53
CA LEU A 115 -16.49 10.24 16.63
C LEU A 115 -17.83 10.90 16.97
N SER A 116 -17.91 12.22 16.88
CA SER A 116 -19.15 12.97 17.14
C SER A 116 -20.22 12.81 16.05
N SER A 117 -19.87 12.33 14.86
CA SER A 117 -20.84 12.07 13.79
C SER A 117 -21.57 10.74 13.92
N VAL A 118 -21.15 9.87 14.86
CA VAL A 118 -21.75 8.55 15.08
C VAL A 118 -22.45 8.52 16.44
N PRO A 119 -23.69 8.00 16.54
CA PRO A 119 -24.37 7.85 17.82
C PRO A 119 -23.58 6.96 18.80
N PRO A 120 -23.37 7.38 20.05
CA PRO A 120 -22.69 6.56 21.06
C PRO A 120 -23.34 5.19 21.30
N SER A 121 -24.66 5.08 21.11
CA SER A 121 -25.41 3.82 21.23
C SER A 121 -24.91 2.75 20.26
N ASP A 122 -24.44 3.17 19.09
CA ASP A 122 -24.08 2.27 17.99
C ASP A 122 -22.66 1.71 18.17
N LEU A 123 -21.87 2.34 19.05
CA LEU A 123 -20.46 2.04 19.31
C LEU A 123 -20.26 1.08 20.51
N THR A 124 -21.31 0.36 20.91
CA THR A 124 -21.31 -0.59 22.02
C THR A 124 -21.05 -2.02 21.56
N ILE A 125 -20.59 -2.89 22.48
CA ILE A 125 -20.46 -4.33 22.20
C ILE A 125 -21.82 -4.93 21.81
N ASP A 126 -22.90 -4.58 22.51
CA ASP A 126 -24.23 -5.12 22.23
C ASP A 126 -24.73 -4.75 20.83
N SER A 127 -24.52 -3.50 20.41
CA SER A 127 -24.82 -3.06 19.04
C SER A 127 -24.01 -3.84 18.00
N TYR A 128 -22.71 -4.02 18.27
CA TYR A 128 -21.83 -4.81 17.41
C TYR A 128 -22.29 -6.27 17.30
N LEU A 129 -22.56 -6.95 18.41
CA LEU A 129 -23.02 -8.35 18.42
C LEU A 129 -24.36 -8.49 17.69
N ALA A 130 -25.31 -7.59 17.94
CA ALA A 130 -26.60 -7.57 17.24
C ALA A 130 -26.46 -7.32 15.72
N ALA A 131 -25.42 -6.60 15.29
CA ALA A 131 -25.10 -6.45 13.88
C ALA A 131 -24.45 -7.72 13.31
N MET A 132 -23.54 -8.36 14.04
CA MET A 132 -22.88 -9.60 13.64
C MET A 132 -23.86 -10.78 13.50
N GLU A 133 -24.87 -10.86 14.36
CA GLU A 133 -25.94 -11.87 14.26
C GLU A 133 -26.73 -11.80 12.95
N LYS A 134 -26.78 -10.62 12.31
CA LYS A 134 -27.48 -10.44 11.02
C LYS A 134 -26.63 -10.89 9.84
N ILE A 135 -25.30 -10.96 9.97
CA ILE A 135 -24.37 -11.26 8.87
C ILE A 135 -24.67 -12.60 8.18
N PRO A 136 -24.94 -13.72 8.88
CA PRO A 136 -25.25 -15.00 8.22
C PRO A 136 -26.49 -14.95 7.31
N SER A 137 -27.39 -14.00 7.55
CA SER A 137 -28.60 -13.79 6.75
C SER A 137 -28.43 -12.78 5.62
N LEU A 138 -27.26 -12.14 5.52
CA LEU A 138 -26.95 -11.19 4.46
C LEU A 138 -26.77 -11.93 3.13
N SER A 139 -27.69 -11.69 2.19
CA SER A 139 -27.54 -12.18 0.82
C SER A 139 -26.52 -11.31 0.07
N VAL A 140 -25.30 -11.82 -0.09
CA VAL A 140 -24.27 -11.17 -0.90
C VAL A 140 -24.50 -11.50 -2.37
N SER A 141 -24.73 -10.49 -3.20
CA SER A 141 -24.89 -10.67 -4.65
C SER A 141 -23.68 -10.12 -5.41
N PRO A 142 -23.29 -10.72 -6.56
CA PRO A 142 -22.17 -10.21 -7.35
C PRO A 142 -22.31 -8.75 -7.77
N GLN A 143 -23.54 -8.24 -7.93
CA GLN A 143 -23.77 -6.82 -8.27
C GLN A 143 -23.24 -5.85 -7.20
N MET A 144 -23.11 -6.29 -5.93
CA MET A 144 -22.52 -5.47 -4.86
C MET A 144 -21.03 -5.19 -5.08
N LEU A 145 -20.35 -6.05 -5.84
CA LEU A 145 -18.91 -6.00 -6.11
C LEU A 145 -18.57 -5.41 -7.48
N ILE A 146 -19.57 -5.18 -8.33
CA ILE A 146 -19.39 -4.62 -9.67
C ILE A 146 -19.65 -3.11 -9.64
N PRO A 147 -18.83 -2.28 -10.31
CA PRO A 147 -19.05 -0.84 -10.38
C PRO A 147 -20.42 -0.47 -10.97
N SER A 148 -21.10 0.52 -10.39
CA SER A 148 -22.33 1.10 -10.93
C SER A 148 -22.05 1.96 -12.18
N PRO A 149 -23.07 2.30 -13.00
CA PRO A 149 -22.91 3.23 -14.12
C PRO A 149 -22.35 4.60 -13.72
N GLU A 150 -22.70 5.11 -12.53
CA GLU A 150 -22.17 6.36 -11.98
C GLU A 150 -20.69 6.21 -11.59
N GLU A 151 -20.33 5.09 -10.96
CA GLU A 151 -18.95 4.78 -10.59
C GLU A 151 -18.06 4.58 -11.83
N GLU A 152 -18.61 4.04 -12.93
CA GLU A 152 -17.90 3.95 -14.20
C GLU A 152 -17.71 5.33 -14.84
N LYS A 153 -18.72 6.22 -14.80
CA LYS A 153 -18.55 7.62 -15.25
C LYS A 153 -17.45 8.34 -14.46
N HIS A 154 -17.41 8.13 -13.14
CA HIS A 154 -16.35 8.66 -12.29
C HIS A 154 -14.97 8.11 -12.69
N TRP A 155 -14.87 6.81 -12.95
CA TRP A 155 -13.63 6.19 -13.38
C TRP A 155 -13.08 6.73 -14.71
N ILE A 156 -13.97 7.03 -15.67
CA ILE A 156 -13.57 7.69 -16.91
C ILE A 156 -12.92 9.05 -16.61
N LEU A 157 -13.48 9.83 -15.68
CA LEU A 157 -12.88 11.10 -15.25
C LEU A 157 -11.53 10.87 -14.56
N VAL A 158 -11.39 9.84 -13.73
CA VAL A 158 -10.11 9.48 -13.11
C VAL A 158 -9.04 9.24 -14.16
N LEU A 159 -9.35 8.41 -15.17
CA LEU A 159 -8.41 8.08 -16.25
C LEU A 159 -8.04 9.33 -17.07
N LYS A 160 -9.02 10.16 -17.44
CA LYS A 160 -8.78 11.43 -18.13
C LYS A 160 -7.91 12.39 -17.32
N ASN A 161 -8.10 12.46 -16.00
CA ASN A 161 -7.27 13.29 -15.13
C ASN A 161 -5.83 12.78 -15.01
N GLN A 162 -5.63 11.46 -15.00
CA GLN A 162 -4.28 10.88 -15.05
C GLN A 162 -3.59 11.22 -16.38
N ILE A 163 -4.30 11.15 -17.50
CA ILE A 163 -3.79 11.56 -18.83
C ILE A 163 -3.48 13.06 -18.83
N ALA A 164 -4.41 13.89 -18.38
CA ALA A 164 -4.26 15.35 -18.30
C ALA A 164 -3.05 15.76 -17.48
N LYS A 165 -2.84 15.12 -16.32
CA LYS A 165 -1.69 15.35 -15.46
C LYS A 165 -0.37 15.07 -16.17
N VAL A 166 -0.28 13.98 -16.93
CA VAL A 166 0.92 13.64 -17.70
C VAL A 166 1.14 14.59 -18.87
N LEU A 167 0.08 14.91 -19.63
CA LEU A 167 0.13 15.87 -20.73
C LEU A 167 0.66 17.23 -20.25
N LEU A 168 0.14 17.73 -19.13
CA LEU A 168 0.51 19.02 -18.57
C LEU A 168 1.88 19.03 -17.90
N GLN A 169 2.35 17.89 -17.42
CA GLN A 169 3.64 17.77 -16.77
C GLN A 169 4.80 17.64 -17.76
N TYR A 170 4.60 16.96 -18.90
CA TYR A 170 5.71 16.53 -19.76
C TYR A 170 5.64 16.99 -21.21
N ILE A 171 4.49 17.43 -21.72
CA ILE A 171 4.33 17.67 -23.16
C ILE A 171 3.88 19.09 -23.47
N ALA A 172 2.83 19.58 -22.80
CA ALA A 172 2.20 20.85 -23.15
C ALA A 172 1.71 21.64 -21.93
N LYS A 173 1.55 22.95 -22.09
CA LYS A 173 0.92 23.86 -21.12
C LYS A 173 -0.21 24.64 -21.79
N SER A 174 -1.22 25.01 -21.01
CA SER A 174 -2.36 25.79 -21.51
C SER A 174 -1.93 27.20 -21.90
N ALA A 175 -2.32 27.63 -23.10
CA ALA A 175 -2.19 29.01 -23.56
C ALA A 175 -3.16 29.96 -22.85
N ASN A 176 -4.32 29.46 -22.41
CA ASN A 176 -5.36 30.26 -21.79
C ASN A 176 -5.35 30.07 -20.27
N HIS A 177 -5.38 31.18 -19.53
CA HIS A 177 -5.45 31.17 -18.06
C HIS A 177 -6.88 30.96 -17.51
N HIS A 178 -7.91 31.04 -18.35
CA HIS A 178 -9.31 31.02 -17.92
C HIS A 178 -9.97 29.64 -17.86
N THR A 179 -9.39 28.62 -18.51
CA THR A 179 -9.94 27.25 -18.51
C THR A 179 -8.94 26.32 -17.84
N THR A 180 -9.23 25.95 -16.60
CA THR A 180 -8.41 25.00 -15.84
C THR A 180 -8.78 23.58 -16.26
N ILE A 181 -7.80 22.83 -16.76
CA ILE A 181 -7.97 21.42 -17.05
C ILE A 181 -7.86 20.66 -15.72
N PRO A 182 -8.85 19.82 -15.37
CA PRO A 182 -8.79 19.05 -14.13
C PRO A 182 -7.64 18.04 -14.19
N VAL A 183 -6.81 18.02 -13.16
CA VAL A 183 -5.69 17.07 -12.98
C VAL A 183 -5.85 16.21 -11.74
N THR A 184 -6.93 16.42 -11.00
CA THR A 184 -7.31 15.68 -9.80
C THR A 184 -8.73 15.16 -9.99
N PRO A 185 -8.98 13.88 -9.70
CA PRO A 185 -10.33 13.32 -9.71
C PRO A 185 -11.28 14.06 -8.76
N PRO A 186 -12.57 14.19 -9.14
CA PRO A 186 -13.57 14.75 -8.25
C PRO A 186 -13.72 13.88 -7.00
N SER A 187 -13.87 14.53 -5.86
CA SER A 187 -14.06 13.85 -4.58
C SER A 187 -15.41 13.14 -4.52
N ILE A 188 -15.45 11.99 -3.86
CA ILE A 188 -16.71 11.25 -3.62
C ILE A 188 -17.10 11.36 -2.16
N ASP A 189 -16.24 10.84 -1.27
CA ASP A 189 -16.47 10.86 0.18
C ASP A 189 -15.14 11.10 0.88
N GLN A 190 -14.76 12.37 0.94
CA GLN A 190 -13.47 12.80 1.47
C GLN A 190 -13.57 13.16 2.94
N ILE A 191 -12.86 12.40 3.77
CA ILE A 191 -12.64 12.69 5.18
C ILE A 191 -11.42 13.59 5.37
N SER A 192 -11.27 14.13 6.60
CA SER A 192 -10.08 14.89 6.97
C SER A 192 -8.81 14.06 6.75
N ASN A 193 -7.84 14.66 6.06
CA ASN A 193 -6.50 14.11 5.85
C ASN A 193 -5.47 14.71 6.82
N GLU A 194 -5.93 15.25 7.94
CA GLU A 194 -5.05 15.70 9.02
C GLU A 194 -4.20 14.53 9.55
N PRO A 195 -2.94 14.79 9.95
CA PRO A 195 -2.09 13.77 10.53
C PRO A 195 -2.79 13.09 11.74
N PRO A 196 -2.89 11.75 11.75
CA PRO A 196 -3.58 11.04 12.82
C PRO A 196 -2.81 11.15 14.13
N ASP A 197 -3.53 11.14 15.25
CA ASP A 197 -2.92 11.15 16.59
C ASP A 197 -2.50 9.72 17.00
N LEU A 198 -1.27 9.37 16.62
CA LEU A 198 -0.68 8.05 16.85
C LEU A 198 0.19 8.02 18.10
N ARG A 199 0.15 6.90 18.83
CA ARG A 199 1.03 6.63 19.97
C ARG A 199 1.62 5.23 19.85
N MET A 200 2.93 5.15 19.63
CA MET A 200 3.63 3.87 19.56
C MET A 200 3.54 3.12 20.89
N LEU A 201 3.24 1.82 20.81
CA LEU A 201 3.39 0.87 21.90
C LEU A 201 4.87 0.48 22.02
N LYS A 202 5.26 0.02 23.20
CA LYS A 202 6.56 -0.64 23.39
C LYS A 202 6.53 -1.97 22.64
N LEU A 203 7.64 -2.28 21.97
CA LEU A 203 7.83 -3.56 21.29
C LEU A 203 7.52 -4.72 22.25
N MET A 204 6.63 -5.61 21.82
CA MET A 204 6.24 -6.80 22.57
C MET A 204 7.08 -7.98 22.08
N ILE A 205 7.65 -8.74 23.03
CA ILE A 205 8.36 -9.99 22.72
C ILE A 205 7.30 -11.10 22.65
N ALA A 206 6.43 -10.98 21.67
CA ALA A 206 5.32 -11.87 21.35
C ALA A 206 5.17 -11.85 19.82
N SER A 207 4.71 -12.95 19.24
CA SER A 207 4.56 -13.07 17.79
C SER A 207 3.09 -13.15 17.42
N ASP A 208 2.57 -12.20 16.65
CA ASP A 208 1.21 -12.24 16.11
C ASP A 208 1.05 -13.22 14.94
N ASN A 209 2.12 -13.93 14.56
CA ASN A 209 2.11 -14.98 13.53
C ASN A 209 1.47 -16.31 14.00
N SER A 210 0.87 -16.35 15.19
CA SER A 210 0.10 -17.49 15.67
C SER A 210 -1.11 -17.08 16.52
N ALA A 211 -2.13 -17.93 16.57
CA ALA A 211 -3.29 -17.73 17.45
C ALA A 211 -2.87 -17.58 18.91
N GLN A 212 -1.93 -18.39 19.41
CA GLN A 212 -1.43 -18.27 20.77
C GLN A 212 -0.73 -16.93 20.99
N GLY A 213 0.13 -16.52 20.07
CA GLY A 213 0.89 -15.29 20.22
C GLY A 213 0.03 -14.02 20.12
N ILE A 214 -1.13 -14.04 19.45
CA ILE A 214 -2.14 -12.97 19.57
C ILE A 214 -2.60 -12.79 21.02
N SER A 215 -2.76 -13.87 21.79
CA SER A 215 -3.08 -13.77 23.22
C SER A 215 -1.95 -13.08 23.99
N GLU A 216 -0.70 -13.44 23.69
CA GLU A 216 0.48 -12.84 24.32
C GLU A 216 0.63 -11.35 23.96
N VAL A 217 0.26 -10.96 22.73
CA VAL A 217 0.16 -9.56 22.30
C VAL A 217 -0.91 -8.82 23.11
N CYS A 218 -2.10 -9.39 23.30
CA CYS A 218 -3.14 -8.77 24.12
C CYS A 218 -2.65 -8.57 25.57
N THR A 219 -2.02 -9.58 26.17
CA THR A 219 -1.38 -9.46 27.49
C THR A 219 -0.31 -8.38 27.51
N GLY A 220 0.51 -8.28 26.45
CA GLY A 220 1.54 -7.27 26.30
C GLY A 220 0.99 -5.84 26.19
N ILE A 221 -0.18 -5.65 25.61
CA ILE A 221 -0.88 -4.36 25.56
C ILE A 221 -1.41 -3.99 26.94
N ILE A 222 -2.05 -4.95 27.63
CA ILE A 222 -2.60 -4.75 28.98
C ILE A 222 -1.50 -4.36 29.95
N GLN A 223 -0.36 -5.07 29.94
CA GLN A 223 0.82 -4.78 30.79
C GLN A 223 1.45 -3.41 30.56
N GLN A 224 1.19 -2.77 29.40
CA GLN A 224 1.69 -1.44 29.08
C GLN A 224 0.69 -0.33 29.44
N SER A 225 -0.45 -0.69 30.02
CA SER A 225 -1.55 0.21 30.32
C SER A 225 -2.00 0.04 31.77
N ASP A 226 -2.90 0.92 32.22
CA ASP A 226 -3.53 0.80 33.53
C ASP A 226 -4.83 -0.03 33.47
N LEU A 227 -5.09 -0.73 32.35
CA LEU A 227 -6.26 -1.56 32.17
C LEU A 227 -6.13 -2.90 32.91
N THR A 228 -7.22 -3.35 33.50
CA THR A 228 -7.36 -4.75 33.93
C THR A 228 -7.76 -5.63 32.75
N GLU A 229 -7.46 -6.93 32.81
CA GLU A 229 -7.91 -7.89 31.78
C GLU A 229 -9.43 -7.80 31.57
N HIS A 230 -10.19 -7.77 32.66
CA HIS A 230 -11.64 -7.62 32.64
C HIS A 230 -12.09 -6.35 31.90
N ASN A 231 -11.46 -5.20 32.12
CA ASN A 231 -11.83 -3.96 31.44
C ASN A 231 -11.46 -3.99 29.96
N PHE A 232 -10.33 -4.60 29.60
CA PHE A 232 -9.90 -4.75 28.22
C PHE A 232 -10.90 -5.62 27.42
N PHE A 233 -11.30 -6.76 27.98
CA PHE A 233 -12.20 -7.72 27.32
C PHE A 233 -13.70 -7.33 27.37
N ASN A 234 -14.09 -6.44 28.29
CA ASN A 234 -15.46 -5.90 28.34
C ASN A 234 -15.66 -4.62 27.52
N GLN A 235 -14.64 -4.16 26.80
CA GLN A 235 -14.76 -3.04 25.87
C GLN A 235 -14.56 -3.54 24.43
N LEU A 236 -15.30 -2.97 23.48
CA LEU A 236 -15.08 -3.22 22.06
C LEU A 236 -13.69 -2.69 21.67
N GLN A 237 -12.79 -3.60 21.32
CA GLN A 237 -11.43 -3.31 20.90
C GLN A 237 -11.33 -3.47 19.38
N VAL A 238 -10.90 -2.43 18.68
CA VAL A 238 -10.67 -2.53 17.23
C VAL A 238 -9.19 -2.77 16.97
N ILE A 239 -8.84 -3.90 16.38
CA ILE A 239 -7.48 -4.26 16.00
C ILE A 239 -7.34 -4.20 14.48
N ASN A 240 -6.48 -3.33 14.01
CA ASN A 240 -6.05 -3.26 12.63
C ASN A 240 -4.75 -4.07 12.48
N GLY A 241 -4.69 -4.90 11.46
CA GLY A 241 -3.52 -5.72 11.15
C GLY A 241 -3.58 -6.24 9.73
N ASP A 242 -2.59 -7.04 9.36
CA ASP A 242 -2.60 -7.71 8.08
C ASP A 242 -3.60 -8.89 8.06
N LEU A 243 -3.67 -9.59 6.93
CA LEU A 243 -4.58 -10.72 6.78
C LEU A 243 -4.23 -11.89 7.72
N ALA A 244 -2.94 -12.11 7.97
CA ALA A 244 -2.48 -13.18 8.84
C ALA A 244 -2.85 -12.88 10.30
N THR A 245 -2.61 -11.66 10.78
CA THR A 245 -3.02 -11.19 12.10
C THR A 245 -4.54 -11.36 12.28
N CYS A 246 -5.35 -10.88 11.32
CA CYS A 246 -6.81 -11.01 11.37
C CYS A 246 -7.26 -12.48 11.42
N SER A 247 -6.62 -13.36 10.64
CA SER A 247 -6.91 -14.79 10.62
C SER A 247 -6.52 -15.47 11.94
N ASN A 248 -5.42 -15.06 12.55
CA ASN A 248 -4.96 -15.59 13.83
C ASN A 248 -5.89 -15.20 14.97
N VAL A 249 -6.43 -13.97 14.98
CA VAL A 249 -7.47 -13.57 15.94
C VAL A 249 -8.73 -14.42 15.77
N GLN A 250 -9.17 -14.68 14.53
CA GLN A 250 -10.34 -15.53 14.28
C GLN A 250 -10.11 -16.99 14.67
N SER A 251 -8.90 -17.51 14.43
CA SER A 251 -8.48 -18.84 14.86
C SER A 251 -8.49 -18.95 16.39
N LEU A 252 -7.96 -17.94 17.08
CA LEU A 252 -7.97 -17.88 18.54
C LEU A 252 -9.39 -17.89 19.10
N ARG A 253 -10.31 -17.08 18.55
CA ARG A 253 -11.73 -17.12 18.92
C ARG A 253 -12.33 -18.51 18.76
N SER A 254 -12.07 -19.16 17.63
CA SER A 254 -12.60 -20.50 17.34
C SER A 254 -12.07 -21.57 18.30
N GLN A 255 -10.83 -21.43 18.78
CA GLN A 255 -10.23 -22.37 19.74
C GLN A 255 -10.78 -22.23 21.16
N ARG A 256 -11.33 -21.06 21.52
CA ARG A 256 -11.79 -20.77 22.89
C ARG A 256 -13.31 -20.86 23.08
N ILE A 257 -14.07 -21.07 22.00
CA ILE A 257 -15.52 -21.30 22.07
C ILE A 257 -15.79 -22.81 22.18
N PRO A 258 -16.65 -23.27 23.11
CA PRO A 258 -17.42 -22.47 24.06
C PRO A 258 -16.67 -22.23 25.39
N SER A 259 -16.68 -20.99 25.88
CA SER A 259 -16.31 -20.65 27.26
C SER A 259 -17.38 -19.79 27.92
N ALA A 260 -17.57 -19.95 29.23
CA ALA A 260 -18.45 -19.13 30.03
C ALA A 260 -17.85 -17.75 30.40
N HIS A 261 -16.54 -17.59 30.25
CA HIS A 261 -15.80 -16.38 30.65
C HIS A 261 -15.64 -15.45 29.44
N VAL A 262 -15.79 -14.14 29.64
CA VAL A 262 -15.75 -13.15 28.54
C VAL A 262 -14.33 -13.05 27.98
N GLU A 263 -13.34 -13.14 28.86
CA GLU A 263 -11.90 -13.09 28.54
C GLU A 263 -11.47 -14.23 27.60
N ASP A 264 -12.14 -15.38 27.71
CA ASP A 264 -11.86 -16.52 26.85
C ASP A 264 -12.54 -16.37 25.49
N ARG A 265 -13.74 -15.77 25.41
CA ARG A 265 -14.50 -15.71 24.15
C ARG A 265 -13.89 -14.75 23.13
N ILE A 266 -13.24 -13.68 23.58
CA ILE A 266 -12.60 -12.66 22.72
C ILE A 266 -13.58 -12.10 21.65
N GLU A 267 -14.87 -12.10 21.96
CA GLU A 267 -15.94 -11.58 21.09
C GLU A 267 -15.86 -10.06 20.94
N ASN A 268 -15.23 -9.39 21.90
CA ASN A 268 -15.07 -7.94 21.96
C ASN A 268 -13.96 -7.42 21.03
N LEU A 269 -13.09 -8.27 20.49
CA LEU A 269 -12.14 -7.83 19.47
C LEU A 269 -12.90 -7.70 18.14
N LEU A 270 -12.67 -6.63 17.40
CA LEU A 270 -13.09 -6.44 16.02
C LEU A 270 -11.82 -6.27 15.18
N THR A 271 -11.62 -7.13 14.19
CA THR A 271 -10.46 -7.05 13.31
C THR A 271 -10.78 -6.29 12.04
N LEU A 272 -9.92 -5.34 11.66
CA LEU A 272 -9.98 -4.61 10.40
C LEU A 272 -8.74 -4.93 9.57
N LEU A 273 -8.95 -5.26 8.30
CA LEU A 273 -7.84 -5.47 7.37
C LEU A 273 -7.25 -4.11 6.99
N GLY A 274 -5.93 -3.98 7.11
CA GLY A 274 -5.22 -2.76 6.75
C GLY A 274 -5.35 -2.44 5.26
N GLY A 275 -5.99 -1.32 4.91
CA GLY A 275 -6.21 -0.92 3.51
C GLY A 275 -4.90 -0.79 2.71
N LEU A 276 -3.80 -0.39 3.35
CA LEU A 276 -2.47 -0.36 2.72
C LEU A 276 -1.97 -1.76 2.33
N HIS A 277 -2.15 -2.78 3.17
CA HIS A 277 -1.77 -4.15 2.83
C HIS A 277 -2.58 -4.66 1.63
N THR A 278 -3.86 -4.31 1.53
CA THR A 278 -4.67 -4.61 0.35
C THR A 278 -4.08 -3.99 -0.92
N LEU A 279 -3.74 -2.69 -0.89
CA LEU A 279 -3.08 -1.99 -2.01
C LEU A 279 -1.71 -2.62 -2.34
N TRP A 280 -0.92 -2.99 -1.32
CA TRP A 280 0.40 -3.58 -1.50
C TRP A 280 0.33 -4.98 -2.12
N ASN A 281 -0.57 -5.84 -1.65
CA ASN A 281 -0.72 -7.20 -2.17
C ASN A 281 -1.22 -7.19 -3.61
N ILE A 282 -2.27 -6.41 -3.90
CA ILE A 282 -2.80 -6.28 -5.26
C ILE A 282 -1.77 -5.59 -6.16
N GLY A 283 -1.12 -4.54 -5.66
CA GLY A 283 -0.05 -3.83 -6.37
C GLY A 283 1.11 -4.75 -6.72
N LEU A 284 1.55 -5.61 -5.80
CA LEU A 284 2.62 -6.59 -6.01
C LEU A 284 2.23 -7.63 -7.05
N ALA A 285 0.99 -8.16 -6.98
CA ALA A 285 0.50 -9.14 -7.94
C ALA A 285 0.36 -8.54 -9.35
N ILE A 286 -0.23 -7.35 -9.47
CA ILE A 286 -0.33 -6.61 -10.74
C ILE A 286 1.07 -6.27 -11.27
N PHE A 287 1.97 -5.81 -10.42
CA PHE A 287 3.33 -5.49 -10.82
C PHE A 287 4.07 -6.75 -11.31
N GLY A 288 3.95 -7.88 -10.60
CA GLY A 288 4.50 -9.17 -11.00
C GLY A 288 3.97 -9.65 -12.35
N LEU A 289 2.65 -9.56 -12.58
CA LEU A 289 2.00 -9.91 -13.84
C LEU A 289 2.58 -9.12 -15.02
N HIS A 290 2.81 -7.83 -14.83
CA HIS A 290 3.29 -6.93 -15.89
C HIS A 290 4.81 -6.81 -15.96
N ASN A 291 5.55 -7.25 -14.95
CA ASN A 291 7.01 -7.22 -14.93
C ASN A 291 7.63 -8.28 -15.84
N ARG A 292 6.89 -9.34 -16.18
CA ARG A 292 7.20 -10.38 -17.18
C ARG A 292 8.65 -10.94 -17.14
N ASN A 293 9.10 -11.66 -18.18
CA ASN A 293 10.35 -12.42 -18.18
C ASN A 293 11.52 -11.57 -18.69
N THR A 294 12.44 -11.24 -17.79
CA THR A 294 13.65 -10.45 -18.08
C THR A 294 14.67 -11.21 -18.92
N SER A 295 14.52 -12.52 -19.05
CA SER A 295 15.39 -13.38 -19.86
C SER A 295 14.93 -13.48 -21.32
N ASP A 296 13.73 -12.98 -21.66
CA ASP A 296 13.26 -12.89 -23.05
C ASP A 296 13.42 -11.45 -23.55
N SER A 297 14.31 -11.24 -24.52
CA SER A 297 14.56 -9.91 -25.11
C SER A 297 13.39 -9.37 -25.94
N ARG A 298 12.44 -10.23 -26.31
CA ARG A 298 11.20 -9.87 -27.01
C ARG A 298 10.10 -9.43 -26.06
N ASP A 299 10.28 -9.68 -24.77
CA ASP A 299 9.36 -9.25 -23.73
C ASP A 299 9.27 -7.72 -23.71
N SER A 300 8.05 -7.18 -23.63
CA SER A 300 7.74 -5.74 -23.57
C SER A 300 7.27 -5.29 -22.17
N GLY A 301 7.57 -6.09 -21.15
CA GLY A 301 7.17 -5.92 -19.76
C GLY A 301 7.63 -4.62 -19.12
N ALA A 302 7.11 -4.36 -17.93
CA ALA A 302 7.41 -3.17 -17.12
C ALA A 302 8.90 -2.97 -16.87
N TRP A 303 9.70 -4.04 -16.82
CA TRP A 303 11.14 -4.00 -16.63
C TRP A 303 11.88 -3.17 -17.70
N ARG A 304 11.46 -3.21 -18.97
CA ARG A 304 12.09 -2.43 -20.05
C ARG A 304 11.86 -0.94 -19.90
N TRP A 305 10.72 -0.56 -19.36
CA TRP A 305 10.42 0.84 -19.05
C TRP A 305 11.33 1.35 -17.94
N LEU A 306 11.56 0.55 -16.90
CA LEU A 306 12.51 0.91 -15.84
C LEU A 306 13.94 1.01 -16.35
N GLU A 307 14.38 0.06 -17.17
CA GLU A 307 15.72 0.10 -17.79
C GLU A 307 15.89 1.33 -18.69
N SER A 308 14.88 1.65 -19.51
CA SER A 308 14.88 2.84 -20.38
C SER A 308 14.90 4.15 -19.58
N LEU A 309 14.35 4.14 -18.37
CA LEU A 309 14.42 5.25 -17.41
C LEU A 309 15.72 5.26 -16.58
N GLY A 310 16.66 4.35 -16.84
CA GLY A 310 17.93 4.24 -16.12
C GLY A 310 17.82 3.65 -14.71
N ILE A 311 16.74 2.94 -14.39
CA ILE A 311 16.49 2.33 -13.08
C ILE A 311 16.94 0.87 -13.10
N PRO A 312 18.01 0.48 -12.38
CA PRO A 312 18.55 -0.88 -12.43
C PRO A 312 17.62 -1.93 -11.81
N LEU A 313 17.36 -3.01 -12.54
CA LEU A 313 16.42 -4.07 -12.13
C LEU A 313 16.86 -4.84 -10.87
N LYS A 314 18.16 -4.99 -10.61
CA LYS A 314 18.68 -5.64 -9.39
C LYS A 314 18.26 -4.94 -8.09
N LYS A 315 17.76 -3.69 -8.16
CA LYS A 315 17.32 -2.90 -7.00
C LYS A 315 15.79 -2.75 -6.88
N THR A 316 14.99 -3.33 -7.78
CA THR A 316 13.56 -2.96 -7.92
C THR A 316 12.58 -3.91 -7.25
N LEU A 317 12.98 -5.14 -6.91
CA LEU A 317 12.12 -6.15 -6.31
C LEU A 317 12.75 -6.69 -5.02
N ASP A 318 13.05 -5.79 -4.10
CA ASP A 318 13.11 -6.23 -2.71
C ASP A 318 11.66 -6.47 -2.28
N LYS A 319 11.30 -7.71 -1.92
CA LYS A 319 9.89 -8.13 -1.70
C LYS A 319 9.18 -7.33 -0.59
N LYS A 320 9.90 -6.47 0.12
CA LYS A 320 9.43 -5.69 1.27
C LYS A 320 9.41 -4.16 1.06
N ASP A 321 9.86 -3.62 -0.08
CA ASP A 321 9.82 -2.16 -0.35
C ASP A 321 8.61 -1.77 -1.22
N PHE A 322 7.41 -1.83 -0.63
CA PHE A 322 6.15 -1.51 -1.29
C PHE A 322 6.06 -0.05 -1.75
N THR A 323 6.73 0.88 -1.03
CA THR A 323 6.76 2.29 -1.40
C THR A 323 7.45 2.48 -2.74
N LYS A 324 8.64 1.88 -2.89
CA LYS A 324 9.41 1.94 -4.13
C LYS A 324 8.72 1.20 -5.28
N MET A 325 8.05 0.08 -4.98
CA MET A 325 7.23 -0.63 -5.96
C MET A 325 6.16 0.28 -6.56
N ILE A 326 5.33 0.93 -5.74
CA ILE A 326 4.28 1.84 -6.20
C ILE A 326 4.87 3.03 -6.97
N GLN A 327 5.99 3.60 -6.50
CA GLN A 327 6.69 4.67 -7.22
C GLN A 327 7.17 4.23 -8.60
N ASN A 328 7.68 3.00 -8.73
CA ASN A 328 8.10 2.45 -10.01
C ASN A 328 6.90 2.25 -10.95
N MET A 329 5.79 1.70 -10.45
CA MET A 329 4.54 1.59 -11.21
C MET A 329 4.07 2.96 -11.71
N GLU A 330 4.10 3.98 -10.86
CA GLU A 330 3.74 5.36 -11.25
C GLU A 330 4.65 5.90 -12.36
N LYS A 331 5.97 5.68 -12.27
CA LYS A 331 6.93 6.11 -13.31
C LYS A 331 6.65 5.41 -14.65
N ILE A 332 6.45 4.09 -14.63
CA ILE A 332 6.14 3.30 -15.84
C ILE A 332 4.81 3.76 -16.44
N HIS A 333 3.80 4.01 -15.61
CA HIS A 333 2.48 4.48 -16.05
C HIS A 333 2.58 5.83 -16.73
N LYS A 334 3.26 6.80 -16.10
CA LYS A 334 3.48 8.12 -16.69
C LYS A 334 4.23 8.03 -18.02
N ALA A 335 5.31 7.27 -18.09
CA ALA A 335 6.07 7.09 -19.32
C ALA A 335 5.24 6.42 -20.43
N SER A 336 4.39 5.44 -20.07
CA SER A 336 3.47 4.78 -21.01
C SER A 336 2.41 5.77 -21.54
N ILE A 337 1.86 6.62 -20.68
CA ILE A 337 0.92 7.68 -21.09
C ILE A 337 1.59 8.70 -21.99
N VAL A 338 2.83 9.12 -21.70
CA VAL A 338 3.61 10.02 -22.57
C VAL A 338 3.71 9.43 -23.98
N TYR A 339 4.05 8.15 -24.09
CA TYR A 339 4.09 7.47 -25.39
C TYR A 339 2.73 7.49 -26.10
N CYS A 340 1.64 7.16 -25.40
CA CYS A 340 0.28 7.22 -25.96
C CYS A 340 -0.10 8.62 -26.46
N LEU A 341 0.20 9.67 -25.68
CA LEU A 341 -0.02 11.06 -26.05
C LEU A 341 0.78 11.44 -27.30
N MET A 342 2.06 11.08 -27.36
CA MET A 342 2.91 11.35 -28.53
C MET A 342 2.39 10.63 -29.78
N CYS A 343 1.82 9.44 -29.64
CA CYS A 343 1.18 8.71 -30.73
C CYS A 343 -0.05 9.45 -31.28
N VAL A 344 -0.97 9.89 -30.40
CA VAL A 344 -2.17 10.66 -30.77
C VAL A 344 -1.81 11.98 -31.43
N MET A 345 -0.85 12.71 -30.84
CA MET A 345 -0.38 13.99 -31.35
C MET A 345 0.52 13.86 -32.60
N LYS A 346 0.88 12.64 -33.02
CA LYS A 346 1.78 12.34 -34.16
C LYS A 346 3.17 12.97 -34.04
N ILE A 347 3.70 13.05 -32.82
CA ILE A 347 5.02 13.63 -32.50
C ILE A 347 6.03 12.60 -32.01
N GLN A 348 5.86 11.33 -32.36
CA GLN A 348 6.66 10.19 -31.84
C GLN A 348 8.17 10.37 -32.05
N ASN A 349 8.57 11.04 -33.14
CA ASN A 349 9.97 11.26 -33.51
C ASN A 349 10.61 12.48 -32.84
N ARG A 350 9.84 13.24 -32.04
CA ARG A 350 10.33 14.45 -31.38
C ARG A 350 10.94 14.10 -30.03
N SER A 351 12.15 14.60 -29.77
CA SER A 351 12.73 14.58 -28.42
C SER A 351 11.95 15.51 -27.49
N LEU A 352 11.56 14.99 -26.33
CA LEU A 352 10.97 15.81 -25.28
C LEU A 352 12.05 16.71 -24.68
N THR A 353 11.71 17.98 -24.51
CA THR A 353 12.56 19.02 -23.92
C THR A 353 11.86 19.59 -22.68
N ASP A 354 12.61 20.23 -21.78
CA ASP A 354 12.03 20.89 -20.60
C ASP A 354 11.04 22.01 -20.98
N GLU A 355 11.17 22.56 -22.19
CA GLU A 355 10.22 23.52 -22.76
C GLU A 355 8.94 22.84 -23.26
N LEU A 356 7.85 23.04 -22.52
CA LEU A 356 6.51 22.53 -22.87
C LEU A 356 5.87 23.33 -24.01
N MET A 357 5.21 22.61 -24.93
CA MET A 357 4.45 23.23 -26.02
C MET A 357 3.27 24.05 -25.47
N VAL A 358 2.99 25.21 -26.08
CA VAL A 358 1.85 26.04 -25.69
C VAL A 358 0.67 25.69 -26.60
N LEU A 359 -0.40 25.12 -26.02
CA LEU A 359 -1.59 24.72 -26.77
C LEU A 359 -2.86 25.35 -26.18
N PRO A 360 -3.87 25.68 -27.01
CA PRO A 360 -5.19 26.09 -26.54
C PRO A 360 -5.85 25.04 -25.66
N SER A 361 -6.60 25.45 -24.64
CA SER A 361 -7.23 24.52 -23.69
C SER A 361 -8.23 23.55 -24.36
N LYS A 362 -8.92 23.98 -25.42
CA LYS A 362 -9.81 23.12 -26.21
C LYS A 362 -9.06 21.99 -26.91
N GLU A 363 -7.86 22.28 -27.42
CA GLU A 363 -7.02 21.29 -28.08
C GLU A 363 -6.47 20.28 -27.07
N LEU A 364 -6.03 20.75 -25.90
CA LEU A 364 -5.60 19.87 -24.81
C LEU A 364 -6.71 18.90 -24.37
N ILE A 365 -7.96 19.37 -24.24
CA ILE A 365 -9.11 18.52 -23.91
C ILE A 365 -9.36 17.49 -25.01
N SER A 366 -9.30 17.89 -26.29
CA SER A 366 -9.43 16.97 -27.43
C SER A 366 -8.37 15.86 -27.37
N ILE A 367 -7.11 16.22 -27.12
CA ILE A 367 -6.00 15.27 -27.01
C ILE A 367 -6.24 14.28 -25.85
N ILE A 368 -6.72 14.76 -24.71
CA ILE A 368 -7.03 13.91 -23.55
C ILE A 368 -8.13 12.90 -23.92
N ASP A 369 -9.21 13.38 -24.53
CA ASP A 369 -10.35 12.56 -24.92
C ASP A 369 -9.97 11.53 -25.99
N GLU A 370 -9.24 11.93 -27.03
CA GLU A 370 -8.73 11.03 -28.07
C GLU A 370 -7.79 9.97 -27.51
N THR A 371 -6.92 10.35 -26.57
CA THR A 371 -6.00 9.41 -25.89
C THR A 371 -6.77 8.41 -25.04
N TYR A 372 -7.79 8.87 -24.32
CA TYR A 372 -8.67 7.98 -23.57
C TYR A 372 -9.38 6.99 -24.51
N GLU A 373 -9.99 7.47 -25.59
CA GLU A 373 -10.71 6.61 -26.53
C GLU A 373 -9.80 5.59 -27.21
N ALA A 374 -8.56 5.98 -27.55
CA ALA A 374 -7.62 5.12 -28.25
C ALA A 374 -6.95 4.05 -27.37
N TYR A 375 -6.72 4.32 -26.07
CA TYR A 375 -5.90 3.44 -25.21
C TYR A 375 -6.59 2.96 -23.92
N PHE A 376 -7.58 3.68 -23.41
CA PHE A 376 -8.18 3.38 -22.11
C PHE A 376 -9.62 2.86 -22.20
N SER A 377 -10.33 3.18 -23.28
CA SER A 377 -11.73 2.77 -23.48
C SER A 377 -11.90 1.24 -23.54
N ALA A 378 -13.08 0.77 -23.12
CA ALA A 378 -13.44 -0.65 -23.26
C ALA A 378 -13.42 -1.11 -24.72
N VAL A 379 -13.78 -0.22 -25.65
CA VAL A 379 -13.75 -0.48 -27.10
C VAL A 379 -12.32 -0.69 -27.59
N ALA A 380 -11.36 0.13 -27.15
CA ALA A 380 -9.96 -0.03 -27.51
C ALA A 380 -9.40 -1.36 -27.02
N LYS A 381 -9.69 -1.73 -25.77
CA LYS A 381 -9.27 -3.02 -25.18
C LYS A 381 -9.85 -4.20 -25.96
N SER A 382 -11.16 -4.19 -26.23
CA SER A 382 -11.83 -5.26 -26.97
C SER A 382 -11.26 -5.43 -28.39
N LYS A 383 -11.02 -4.33 -29.11
CA LYS A 383 -10.38 -4.36 -30.44
C LYS A 383 -8.97 -4.94 -30.40
N ALA A 384 -8.18 -4.57 -29.39
CA ALA A 384 -6.83 -5.10 -29.22
C ALA A 384 -6.83 -6.62 -29.00
N THR A 385 -7.71 -7.13 -28.13
CA THR A 385 -7.82 -8.57 -27.84
C THR A 385 -8.36 -9.37 -29.03
N GLN A 386 -9.33 -8.85 -29.77
CA GLN A 386 -9.84 -9.53 -30.98
C GLN A 386 -8.76 -9.68 -32.06
N SER A 387 -7.83 -8.72 -32.15
CA SER A 387 -6.70 -8.82 -33.08
C SER A 387 -5.60 -9.82 -32.65
N GLU A 388 -5.67 -10.37 -31.43
CA GLU A 388 -4.79 -11.48 -30.97
C GLU A 388 -5.30 -12.86 -31.40
N SER A 389 -6.58 -13.00 -31.76
CA SER A 389 -7.20 -14.28 -32.15
C SER A 389 -7.17 -14.43 -33.69
N PRO A 390 -6.39 -15.33 -34.29
CA PRO A 390 -6.47 -15.54 -35.74
C PRO A 390 -7.80 -16.24 -36.06
N ASN A 391 -8.53 -15.73 -37.05
CA ASN A 391 -9.66 -16.44 -37.67
C ASN A 391 -9.20 -17.82 -38.17
N THR A 392 -9.43 -18.88 -37.40
CA THR A 392 -9.43 -20.25 -37.93
C THR A 392 -10.76 -20.50 -38.64
N SER A 393 -10.88 -19.99 -39.86
CA SER A 393 -11.85 -20.52 -40.83
C SER A 393 -11.40 -20.14 -42.23
N ASN A 394 -11.42 -21.16 -43.10
CA ASN A 394 -11.24 -21.15 -44.56
C ASN A 394 -9.84 -21.52 -45.08
N SER A 395 -9.60 -22.82 -45.31
CA SER A 395 -9.64 -23.35 -46.69
C SER A 395 -9.68 -24.88 -46.70
N SER A 396 -10.62 -25.39 -47.50
CA SER A 396 -10.83 -26.78 -47.89
C SER A 396 -10.05 -27.11 -49.17
N HIS A 397 -9.63 -28.39 -49.29
CA HIS A 397 -9.05 -29.08 -50.46
C HIS A 397 -7.60 -28.68 -50.81
N SER A 398 -6.67 -29.58 -51.14
CA SER A 398 -6.74 -30.90 -51.76
C SER A 398 -5.54 -31.78 -51.37
N SER A 399 -5.72 -33.10 -51.46
CA SER A 399 -4.70 -34.15 -51.43
C SER A 399 -3.63 -33.98 -52.51
N ASP A 400 -2.35 -34.23 -52.20
CA ASP A 400 -1.55 -35.25 -52.90
C ASP A 400 -0.16 -35.48 -52.27
N SER A 401 0.37 -36.64 -52.63
CA SER A 401 1.44 -37.48 -52.10
C SER A 401 2.88 -36.94 -51.96
N SER A 402 3.60 -37.65 -51.08
CA SER A 402 4.97 -38.23 -51.19
C SER A 402 6.22 -37.46 -50.74
N ASN A 403 6.81 -38.05 -49.69
CA ASN A 403 8.22 -38.46 -49.48
C ASN A 403 9.35 -37.49 -49.08
N ASP A 404 10.08 -38.01 -48.07
CA ASP A 404 11.53 -37.97 -47.81
C ASP A 404 12.16 -36.80 -47.02
N SER A 405 12.25 -37.06 -45.71
CA SER A 405 13.44 -37.09 -44.84
C SER A 405 14.49 -35.96 -44.82
N ASN A 406 14.67 -35.49 -43.57
CA ASN A 406 15.89 -35.08 -42.86
C ASN A 406 16.20 -33.59 -42.62
N ASP A 407 16.49 -33.35 -41.33
CA ASP A 407 17.28 -32.30 -40.69
C ASP A 407 16.79 -30.84 -40.72
N SER A 408 16.18 -30.41 -39.60
CA SER A 408 16.88 -29.55 -38.63
C SER A 408 15.93 -29.14 -37.50
N ASP A 409 16.40 -29.31 -36.26
CA ASP A 409 15.85 -28.67 -35.07
C ASP A 409 15.78 -27.16 -35.27
N VAL A 410 14.57 -26.65 -35.57
CA VAL A 410 14.23 -25.25 -35.36
C VAL A 410 13.18 -25.22 -34.25
N SER A 411 13.61 -24.76 -33.09
CA SER A 411 12.74 -24.41 -31.98
C SER A 411 11.85 -23.23 -32.39
N ASP A 412 10.72 -23.53 -33.01
CA ASP A 412 9.65 -22.57 -33.25
C ASP A 412 8.95 -22.21 -31.92
N LEU A 413 9.60 -21.34 -31.14
CA LEU A 413 8.92 -20.59 -30.10
C LEU A 413 8.02 -19.53 -30.77
N PRO A 414 6.73 -19.44 -30.40
CA PRO A 414 5.77 -18.63 -31.14
C PRO A 414 6.18 -17.14 -31.10
N LYS A 415 6.28 -16.54 -32.29
CA LYS A 415 6.48 -15.09 -32.47
C LYS A 415 5.28 -14.36 -31.86
N GLN A 416 5.46 -13.62 -30.77
CA GLN A 416 4.43 -12.70 -30.27
C GLN A 416 4.04 -11.71 -31.38
N SER A 417 2.75 -11.65 -31.72
CA SER A 417 2.23 -10.76 -32.75
C SER A 417 2.25 -9.29 -32.28
N LYS A 418 2.28 -8.34 -33.22
CA LYS A 418 2.17 -6.90 -32.90
C LYS A 418 0.86 -6.57 -32.15
N SER A 419 -0.22 -7.33 -32.38
CA SER A 419 -1.49 -7.21 -31.65
C SER A 419 -1.35 -7.59 -30.18
N ALA A 420 -0.53 -8.61 -29.88
CA ALA A 420 -0.30 -9.02 -28.51
C ALA A 420 0.40 -7.94 -27.68
N ASN A 421 1.37 -7.23 -28.26
CA ASN A 421 2.04 -6.14 -27.55
C ASN A 421 1.11 -4.96 -27.23
N LEU A 422 0.13 -4.65 -28.10
CA LEU A 422 -0.83 -3.57 -27.85
C LEU A 422 -1.81 -3.96 -26.73
N SER A 423 -2.42 -5.15 -26.82
CA SER A 423 -3.35 -5.67 -25.80
C SER A 423 -2.75 -5.59 -24.40
N ASN A 424 -1.50 -6.05 -24.27
CA ASN A 424 -0.77 -6.02 -23.01
C ASN A 424 -0.41 -4.63 -22.50
N LEU A 425 -0.09 -3.68 -23.41
CA LEU A 425 0.09 -2.28 -23.03
C LEU A 425 -1.20 -1.69 -22.46
N LEU A 426 -2.35 -1.94 -23.11
CA LEU A 426 -3.65 -1.40 -22.66
C LEU A 426 -4.08 -1.98 -21.31
N LEU A 427 -3.83 -3.28 -21.09
CA LEU A 427 -4.08 -3.93 -19.80
C LEU A 427 -3.20 -3.31 -18.71
N ARG A 428 -1.89 -3.18 -18.94
CA ARG A 428 -0.98 -2.55 -17.97
C ARG A 428 -1.37 -1.12 -17.63
N LEU A 429 -1.73 -0.31 -18.63
CA LEU A 429 -2.22 1.06 -18.42
C LEU A 429 -3.47 1.07 -17.53
N SER A 430 -4.40 0.15 -17.76
CA SER A 430 -5.62 0.03 -16.94
C SER A 430 -5.30 -0.37 -15.51
N ASP A 431 -4.48 -1.41 -15.32
CA ASP A 431 -4.20 -1.99 -14.00
C ASP A 431 -3.38 -1.03 -13.14
N PHE A 432 -2.34 -0.41 -13.72
CA PHE A 432 -1.51 0.56 -13.00
C PHE A 432 -2.30 1.81 -12.65
N ALA A 433 -3.25 2.23 -13.49
CA ALA A 433 -4.14 3.33 -13.16
C ALA A 433 -4.95 3.08 -11.88
N THR A 434 -5.39 1.83 -11.63
CA THR A 434 -6.13 1.48 -10.40
C THR A 434 -5.26 1.56 -9.15
N ILE A 435 -4.00 1.11 -9.22
CA ILE A 435 -3.05 1.16 -8.10
C ILE A 435 -2.69 2.61 -7.76
N ILE A 436 -2.46 3.43 -8.80
CA ILE A 436 -2.14 4.85 -8.64
C ILE A 436 -3.34 5.60 -8.06
N GLU A 437 -4.54 5.31 -8.53
CA GLU A 437 -5.78 5.90 -8.00
C GLU A 437 -6.02 5.48 -6.55
N GLY A 438 -5.87 4.19 -6.21
CA GLY A 438 -6.03 3.70 -4.83
C GLY A 438 -5.05 4.37 -3.87
N ASN A 439 -3.77 4.51 -4.25
CA ASN A 439 -2.76 5.22 -3.46
C ASN A 439 -3.09 6.73 -3.31
N GLN A 440 -3.59 7.37 -4.37
CA GLN A 440 -3.98 8.79 -4.31
C GLN A 440 -5.23 9.02 -3.47
N ALA A 441 -6.24 8.16 -3.59
CA ALA A 441 -7.47 8.20 -2.80
C ALA A 441 -7.16 8.04 -1.30
N MET A 442 -6.31 7.08 -0.93
CA MET A 442 -5.85 6.90 0.45
C MET A 442 -5.16 8.15 1.00
N LYS A 443 -4.22 8.74 0.24
CA LYS A 443 -3.51 9.96 0.66
C LYS A 443 -4.42 11.19 0.74
N ALA A 444 -5.46 11.24 -0.08
CA ALA A 444 -6.45 12.31 -0.06
C ALA A 444 -7.46 12.17 1.08
N GLY A 445 -7.55 10.99 1.72
CA GLY A 445 -8.63 10.66 2.64
C GLY A 445 -9.97 10.47 1.94
N ASP A 446 -10.00 10.11 0.65
CA ASP A 446 -11.26 9.90 -0.08
C ASP A 446 -11.67 8.42 -0.06
N ILE A 447 -12.53 8.10 0.90
CA ILE A 447 -13.04 6.74 1.13
C ILE A 447 -13.89 6.29 -0.05
N GLY A 448 -14.72 7.16 -0.61
CA GLY A 448 -15.58 6.82 -1.74
C GLY A 448 -14.78 6.43 -2.98
N ARG A 449 -13.72 7.19 -3.30
CA ARG A 449 -12.80 6.83 -4.39
C ARG A 449 -12.07 5.53 -4.12
N LEU A 450 -11.66 5.30 -2.87
CA LEU A 450 -11.00 4.05 -2.48
C LEU A 450 -11.93 2.83 -2.63
N MET A 451 -13.18 2.96 -2.20
CA MET A 451 -14.19 1.89 -2.33
C MET A 451 -14.46 1.53 -3.80
N ASN A 452 -14.48 2.53 -4.69
CA ASN A 452 -14.57 2.27 -6.14
C ASN A 452 -13.38 1.45 -6.65
N MET A 453 -12.16 1.68 -6.13
CA MET A 453 -11.00 0.87 -6.48
C MET A 453 -11.11 -0.55 -5.92
N TRP A 454 -11.59 -0.72 -4.69
CA TRP A 454 -11.78 -2.03 -4.09
C TRP A 454 -12.79 -2.89 -4.84
N LYS A 455 -13.91 -2.31 -5.30
CA LYS A 455 -14.84 -3.01 -6.20
C LYS A 455 -14.14 -3.49 -7.47
N ARG A 456 -13.35 -2.64 -8.12
CA ARG A 456 -12.58 -3.03 -9.31
C ARG A 456 -11.57 -4.12 -9.01
N TRP A 457 -10.84 -4.01 -7.91
CA TRP A 457 -9.88 -5.03 -7.50
C TRP A 457 -10.53 -6.36 -7.15
N SER A 458 -11.75 -6.36 -6.60
CA SER A 458 -12.50 -7.59 -6.34
C SER A 458 -12.75 -8.40 -7.62
N VAL A 459 -12.92 -7.72 -8.76
CA VAL A 459 -13.04 -8.36 -10.09
C VAL A 459 -11.67 -8.72 -10.65
N ILE A 460 -10.71 -7.79 -10.63
CA ILE A 460 -9.35 -8.00 -11.16
C ILE A 460 -8.66 -9.18 -10.48
N ALA A 461 -8.81 -9.33 -9.16
CA ALA A 461 -8.17 -10.38 -8.39
C ALA A 461 -8.51 -11.80 -8.88
N ASN A 462 -9.72 -12.01 -9.45
CA ASN A 462 -10.08 -13.31 -10.05
C ASN A 462 -9.25 -13.67 -11.29
N GLY A 463 -8.67 -12.67 -11.97
CA GLY A 463 -7.89 -12.83 -13.20
C GLY A 463 -6.37 -12.77 -13.00
N VAL A 464 -5.89 -12.43 -11.80
CA VAL A 464 -4.46 -12.31 -11.52
C VAL A 464 -3.96 -13.58 -10.83
N PRO A 465 -3.00 -14.33 -11.42
CA PRO A 465 -2.46 -15.53 -10.81
C PRO A 465 -1.76 -15.23 -9.49
N ASN A 466 -1.96 -16.07 -8.48
CA ASN A 466 -1.34 -16.00 -7.15
C ASN A 466 -1.77 -14.81 -6.26
N LEU A 467 -3.00 -14.32 -6.43
CA LEU A 467 -3.65 -13.34 -5.55
C LEU A 467 -4.57 -14.02 -4.52
#